data_AF-A0A7V9PFI1-F1
#
_entry.id   AF-A0A7V9PFI1-F1
#
_cell.length_a   1.000
_cell.length_b   1.000
_cell.length_c   1.000
_cell.angle_alpha   90.00
_cell.angle_beta   90.00
_cell.angle_gamma   90.00
#
_symmetry.space_group_name_H-M   'P 1'
#
loop_
_entity.id
_entity.type
_entity.pdbx_description
1 polymer ?
#
loop_
_entity_poly.entity_id
_entity_poly.type
_entity_poly.pdbx_seq_one_letter_code
_entity_poly.pdbx_strand_id
1 'polypeptide(L)'
;MTQLPLFPAPPVQPLSGPTVRMKLVVAYDGRGFSGVAPNVGVRTVGGTLGLALERVLRHPVALTVAGRTDAGVHAAGQVFSFDAQAEGLDIEALQRAVNKLCRP
;
A
#
# COMPACT_ATOMS: atom_id res chain seq x y z
N MET A 1 33.52 1.68 -1.06
CA MET A 1 32.21 2.05 -0.50
C MET A 1 31.41 2.71 -1.60
N THR A 2 30.67 1.93 -2.38
CA THR A 2 29.98 2.42 -3.58
C THR A 2 28.60 2.90 -3.19
N GLN A 3 28.39 4.21 -3.28
CA GLN A 3 27.10 4.86 -3.07
C GLN A 3 26.09 4.28 -4.08
N LEU A 4 25.06 3.59 -3.58
CA LEU A 4 23.92 3.18 -4.42
C LEU A 4 23.28 4.45 -5.00
N PRO A 5 22.95 4.51 -6.30
CA PRO A 5 22.24 5.66 -6.84
C PRO A 5 20.88 5.77 -6.13
N LEU A 6 20.68 6.90 -5.46
CA LEU A 6 19.39 7.34 -4.95
C LEU A 6 18.53 7.67 -6.17
N PHE A 7 17.92 6.67 -6.81
CA PHE A 7 16.86 6.93 -7.75
C PHE A 7 15.70 7.52 -6.93
N PRO A 8 15.29 8.79 -7.15
CA PRO A 8 14.01 9.22 -6.62
C PRO A 8 12.97 8.26 -7.19
N ALA A 9 12.04 7.80 -6.34
CA ALA A 9 10.90 7.03 -6.83
C ALA A 9 10.31 7.80 -8.03
N PRO A 10 10.02 7.12 -9.16
CA PRO A 10 9.47 7.79 -10.32
C PRO A 10 8.28 8.64 -9.87
N PRO A 11 8.13 9.88 -10.37
CA PRO A 11 7.04 10.73 -9.94
C PRO A 11 5.73 9.99 -10.20
N VAL A 12 4.98 9.73 -9.13
CA VAL A 12 3.63 9.19 -9.24
C VAL A 12 2.86 10.21 -10.05
N GLN A 13 2.53 9.87 -11.29
CA GLN A 13 1.79 10.78 -12.14
C GLN A 13 0.44 11.05 -11.46
N PRO A 14 0.03 12.33 -11.34
CA PRO A 14 -1.23 12.65 -10.71
C PRO A 14 -2.36 11.97 -11.45
N LEU A 15 -3.31 11.40 -10.69
CA LEU A 15 -4.49 10.79 -11.28
C LEU A 15 -5.23 11.83 -12.11
N SER A 16 -5.60 11.46 -13.33
CA SER A 16 -6.42 12.32 -14.18
C SER A 16 -7.88 12.23 -13.73
N GLY A 17 -8.54 13.37 -13.57
CA GLY A 17 -9.94 13.48 -13.19
C GLY A 17 -10.20 13.62 -11.68
N PRO A 18 -11.47 13.54 -11.26
CA PRO A 18 -11.86 13.64 -9.85
C PRO A 18 -11.25 12.50 -9.02
N THR A 19 -10.72 12.83 -7.85
CA THR A 19 -10.13 11.87 -6.91
C THR A 19 -10.86 11.85 -5.58
N VAL A 20 -10.74 10.74 -4.87
CA VAL A 20 -11.22 10.57 -3.49
C VAL A 20 -10.06 10.08 -2.64
N ARG A 21 -9.98 10.59 -1.40
CA ARG A 21 -9.04 10.07 -0.41
C ARG A 21 -9.64 8.87 0.31
N MET A 22 -8.99 7.73 0.15
CA MET A 22 -9.37 6.48 0.77
C MET A 22 -8.71 6.32 2.14
N LYS A 23 -9.43 5.69 3.08
CA LYS A 23 -8.91 5.24 4.36
C LYS A 23 -9.10 3.73 4.48
N LEU A 24 -8.03 3.01 4.77
CA LEU A 24 -8.06 1.58 5.08
C LEU A 24 -7.72 1.37 6.53
N VAL A 25 -8.43 0.44 7.17
CA VAL A 25 -8.09 -0.10 8.48
C VAL A 25 -7.65 -1.54 8.24
N VAL A 26 -6.36 -1.81 8.47
CA VAL A 26 -5.72 -3.06 8.04
C VAL A 26 -5.23 -3.82 9.26
N ALA A 27 -5.68 -5.07 9.37
CA ALA A 27 -5.10 -6.05 10.29
C ALA A 27 -4.05 -6.88 9.55
N TYR A 28 -2.95 -7.20 10.22
CA TYR A 28 -1.92 -8.10 9.69
C TYR A 28 -1.16 -8.81 10.80
N ASP A 29 -0.75 -10.04 10.49
CA ASP A 29 0.32 -10.73 11.20
C ASP A 29 1.66 -10.27 10.59
N GLY A 30 2.51 -9.62 11.39
CA GLY A 30 3.83 -9.14 10.97
C GLY A 30 4.86 -10.23 10.69
N ARG A 31 4.57 -11.51 11.00
CA ARG A 31 5.49 -12.61 10.75
C ARG A 31 5.84 -12.71 9.27
N GLY A 32 7.14 -12.72 8.96
CA GLY A 32 7.63 -12.75 7.58
C GLY A 32 7.60 -11.40 6.84
N PHE A 33 7.26 -10.31 7.54
CA PHE A 33 7.41 -8.95 7.03
C PHE A 33 8.56 -8.22 7.72
N SER A 34 9.34 -7.49 6.92
CA SER A 34 10.44 -6.62 7.37
C SER A 34 9.95 -5.21 7.77
N GLY A 35 8.75 -5.14 8.38
CA GLY A 35 8.11 -3.91 8.83
C GLY A 35 6.98 -3.44 7.91
N VAL A 36 6.41 -2.28 8.23
CA VAL A 36 5.26 -1.73 7.50
C VAL A 36 5.62 -0.88 6.29
N ALA A 37 6.70 -0.11 6.34
CA ALA A 37 7.06 0.80 5.27
C ALA A 37 7.63 0.03 4.06
N PRO A 38 7.31 0.39 2.81
CA PRO A 38 7.98 -0.15 1.62
C PRO A 38 9.50 -0.01 1.71
N ASN A 39 10.23 -1.07 1.35
CA ASN A 39 11.68 -1.06 1.26
C ASN A 39 12.15 -2.05 0.18
N VAL A 40 13.26 -1.75 -0.48
CA VAL A 40 13.75 -2.51 -1.63
C VAL A 40 14.28 -3.87 -1.19
N GLY A 41 13.94 -4.92 -1.95
CA GLY A 41 14.48 -6.26 -1.76
C GLY A 41 13.94 -7.03 -0.55
N VAL A 42 12.96 -6.48 0.17
CA VAL A 42 12.34 -7.13 1.33
C VAL A 42 10.81 -7.06 1.26
N ARG A 43 10.15 -8.06 1.83
CA ARG A 43 8.69 -8.08 1.91
C ARG A 43 8.23 -7.21 3.06
N THR A 44 7.37 -6.23 2.80
CA THR A 44 6.79 -5.35 3.83
C THR A 44 5.28 -5.30 3.69
N VAL A 45 4.59 -4.92 4.77
CA VAL A 45 3.11 -4.84 4.77
C VAL A 45 2.65 -3.80 3.75
N GLY A 46 3.23 -2.60 3.78
CA GLY A 46 2.91 -1.52 2.86
C GLY A 46 3.28 -1.85 1.41
N GLY A 47 4.39 -2.53 1.17
CA GLY A 47 4.75 -2.98 -0.18
C GLY A 47 3.75 -4.00 -0.73
N THR A 48 3.34 -4.97 0.08
CA THR A 48 2.36 -6.00 -0.32
C THR A 48 0.97 -5.39 -0.55
N LEU A 49 0.51 -4.52 0.36
CA LEU A 49 -0.76 -3.83 0.23
C LEU A 49 -0.77 -2.90 -0.99
N GLY A 50 0.31 -2.16 -1.23
CA GLY A 50 0.47 -1.28 -2.39
C GLY A 50 0.33 -2.05 -3.70
N LEU A 51 1.09 -3.15 -3.87
CA LEU A 51 1.02 -3.99 -5.07
C LEU A 51 -0.39 -4.58 -5.29
N ALA A 52 -1.08 -4.96 -4.22
CA ALA A 52 -2.46 -5.45 -4.32
C ALA A 52 -3.42 -4.35 -4.78
N LEU A 53 -3.30 -3.14 -4.23
CA LEU A 53 -4.12 -1.99 -4.63
C LEU A 53 -3.87 -1.58 -6.09
N GLU A 54 -2.59 -1.47 -6.49
CA GLU A 54 -2.22 -1.14 -7.87
C GLU A 54 -2.76 -2.17 -8.87
N ARG A 55 -2.73 -3.46 -8.50
CA ARG A 55 -3.28 -4.53 -9.34
C ARG A 55 -4.79 -4.39 -9.55
N VAL A 56 -5.53 -4.03 -8.50
CA VAL A 56 -7.00 -3.91 -8.58
C VAL A 56 -7.41 -2.61 -9.28
N LEU A 57 -6.76 -1.50 -8.94
CA LEU A 57 -7.08 -0.15 -9.43
C LEU A 57 -6.46 0.16 -10.81
N ARG A 58 -5.48 -0.64 -11.25
CA ARG A 58 -4.78 -0.53 -12.54
C ARG A 58 -4.06 0.81 -12.74
N HIS A 59 -3.64 1.45 -11.66
CA HIS A 59 -2.80 2.63 -11.66
C HIS A 59 -1.84 2.56 -10.46
N PRO A 60 -0.71 3.29 -10.47
CA PRO A 60 0.18 3.40 -9.32
C PRO A 60 -0.53 3.97 -8.07
N VAL A 61 -0.18 3.48 -6.88
CA VAL A 61 -0.83 3.88 -5.62
C VAL A 61 0.21 4.33 -4.60
N ALA A 62 0.15 5.60 -4.22
CA ALA A 62 0.98 6.16 -3.16
C ALA A 62 0.31 5.99 -1.78
N LEU A 63 0.79 5.02 -1.00
CA LEU A 63 0.30 4.78 0.36
C LEU A 63 1.00 5.67 1.40
N THR A 64 0.20 6.28 2.26
CA THR A 64 0.65 6.87 3.53
C THR A 64 0.19 6.00 4.68
N VAL A 65 1.05 5.76 5.68
CA VAL A 65 0.73 4.96 6.87
C VAL A 65 0.68 5.86 8.10
N ALA A 66 -0.26 5.59 9.01
CA ALA A 66 -0.43 6.38 10.24
C ALA A 66 0.73 6.21 11.24
N GLY A 67 1.30 5.00 11.34
CA GLY A 67 2.43 4.73 12.23
C GLY A 67 3.38 3.70 11.64
N ARG A 68 4.68 3.83 11.93
CA ARG A 68 5.68 2.82 11.58
C ARG A 68 5.60 1.65 12.55
N THR A 69 5.80 0.44 12.03
CA THR A 69 6.07 -0.76 12.82
C THR A 69 7.30 -1.46 12.26
N ASP A 70 8.09 -2.03 13.15
CA ASP A 70 9.32 -2.76 12.82
C ASP A 70 9.02 -4.18 12.33
N ALA A 71 10.07 -4.89 11.90
CA ALA A 71 9.98 -6.26 11.42
C ALA A 71 9.31 -7.18 12.45
N GLY A 72 8.36 -8.01 12.00
CA GLY A 72 7.65 -8.96 12.85
C GLY A 72 6.50 -8.38 13.70
N VAL A 73 6.37 -7.06 13.84
CA VAL A 73 5.31 -6.44 14.65
C VAL A 73 3.94 -6.62 13.98
N HIS A 74 2.91 -6.94 14.77
CA HIS A 74 1.54 -7.15 14.30
C HIS A 74 0.68 -5.89 14.49
N ALA A 75 -0.44 -5.80 13.77
CA ALA A 75 -1.46 -4.79 14.05
C ALA A 75 -2.87 -5.32 13.79
N ALA A 76 -3.83 -4.89 14.60
CA ALA A 76 -5.26 -5.18 14.41
C ALA A 76 -6.00 -4.10 13.60
N GLY A 77 -5.40 -2.91 13.41
CA GLY A 77 -6.07 -1.78 12.78
C GLY A 77 -5.11 -0.67 12.37
N GLN A 78 -3.98 -1.01 11.76
CA GLN A 78 -3.07 -0.01 11.18
C GLN A 78 -3.83 0.76 10.10
N VAL A 79 -3.70 2.09 10.11
CA VAL A 79 -4.40 2.94 9.16
C VAL A 79 -3.49 3.30 8.01
N PHE A 80 -4.01 3.14 6.79
CA PHE A 80 -3.39 3.62 5.56
C PHE A 80 -4.33 4.59 4.85
N SER A 81 -3.76 5.54 4.11
CA SER A 81 -4.48 6.41 3.19
C SER A 81 -3.80 6.48 1.83
N PHE A 82 -4.60 6.68 0.79
CA PHE A 82 -4.14 6.91 -0.58
C PHE A 82 -5.24 7.64 -1.39
N ASP A 83 -4.89 8.11 -2.58
CA ASP A 83 -5.87 8.69 -3.53
C ASP A 83 -6.28 7.68 -4.59
N ALA A 84 -7.58 7.60 -4.85
CA ALA A 84 -8.18 6.79 -5.91
C ALA A 84 -8.91 7.68 -6.91
N GLN A 85 -9.05 7.23 -8.15
CA GLN A 85 -10.02 7.83 -9.07
C GLN A 85 -11.44 7.64 -8.52
N ALA A 86 -12.24 8.69 -8.55
CA ALA A 86 -13.62 8.65 -8.04
C ALA A 86 -14.55 7.87 -8.97
N GLU A 87 -14.29 7.96 -10.27
CA GLU A 87 -15.16 7.40 -11.30
C GLU A 87 -15.08 5.88 -11.31
N GLY A 88 -16.25 5.22 -11.22
CA GLY A 88 -16.35 3.76 -11.24
C GLY A 88 -15.82 3.05 -9.99
N LEU A 89 -15.52 3.78 -8.90
CA LEU A 89 -15.00 3.19 -7.68
C LEU A 89 -16.09 2.46 -6.88
N ASP A 90 -15.98 1.12 -6.83
CA ASP A 90 -16.76 0.26 -5.94
C ASP A 90 -15.90 -0.13 -4.73
N ILE A 91 -16.20 0.47 -3.57
CA ILE A 91 -15.44 0.30 -2.33
C ILE A 91 -15.51 -1.14 -1.82
N GLU A 92 -16.66 -1.79 -1.93
CA GLU A 92 -16.80 -3.16 -1.43
C GLU A 92 -16.09 -4.16 -2.34
N ALA A 93 -16.20 -3.98 -3.66
CA ALA A 93 -15.47 -4.80 -4.62
C ALA A 93 -13.95 -4.64 -4.46
N LEU A 94 -13.48 -3.40 -4.26
CA LEU A 94 -12.08 -3.11 -3.95
C LEU A 94 -11.64 -3.85 -2.69
N GLN A 95 -12.38 -3.74 -1.60
CA GLN A 95 -12.06 -4.43 -0.34
C GLN A 95 -11.99 -5.95 -0.53
N ARG A 96 -12.99 -6.56 -1.18
CA ARG A 96 -13.02 -8.01 -1.46
C ARG A 96 -11.83 -8.44 -2.31
N ALA A 97 -11.49 -7.68 -3.34
CA ALA A 97 -10.39 -8.00 -4.25
C ALA A 97 -9.03 -7.87 -3.56
N VAL A 98 -8.78 -6.79 -2.83
CA VAL A 98 -7.54 -6.58 -2.06
C VAL A 98 -7.39 -7.66 -0.99
N ASN A 99 -8.45 -7.95 -0.24
CA ASN A 99 -8.43 -9.04 0.75
C ASN A 99 -8.10 -10.38 0.12
N LYS A 100 -8.61 -10.68 -1.09
CA LYS A 100 -8.30 -11.92 -1.83
C LYS A 100 -6.82 -12.00 -2.22
N LEU A 101 -6.20 -10.88 -2.59
CA LEU A 101 -4.78 -10.82 -2.98
C LEU A 101 -3.83 -10.86 -1.77
N CYS A 102 -4.27 -10.37 -0.61
CA CYS A 102 -3.49 -10.30 0.62
C CYS A 102 -3.78 -11.44 1.61
N ARG A 103 -4.46 -12.51 1.18
CA ARG A 103 -4.71 -13.67 2.06
C ARG A 103 -3.39 -14.31 2.51
N PRO A 104 -3.34 -14.89 3.73
CA PRO A 104 -2.24 -15.75 4.15
C PRO A 104 -1.94 -16.86 3.14
#